data_AF-A0AAT9LBI7-F1
#
_entry.id   AF-A0AAT9LBI7-F1
#
_cell.length_a   1.000
_cell.length_b   1.000
_cell.length_c   1.000
_cell.angle_alpha   90.00
_cell.angle_beta   90.00
_cell.angle_gamma   90.00
#
_symmetry.space_group_name_H-M   'P 1'
#
loop_
_entity.id
_entity.type
_entity.pdbx_description
1 polymer ?
#
loop_
_entity_poly.entity_id
_entity_poly.type
_entity_poly.pdbx_seq_one_letter_code
_entity_poly.pdbx_strand_id
1 'polypeptide(L)'
;MDEVKDMMDDWIGTHMDPHMIIDHLIRSEEREIQLYTELARMAPSEPLRRTIEAMIDEQQHDVEALRALHDMFPTRSSPIMMTDMDSPGYGQRTWLDMVRTVRHMEMHHVSMLMNLAALSSDPHVQRIILQMADEELQEAVFWNTIVLALGWMHLTPVPPGPGWMPGRFSEEDKK
;
A
#
# COMPACT_ATOMS: atom_id res chain seq x y z
N MET A 1 1.92 8.51 14.78
CA MET A 1 0.67 7.80 15.11
C MET A 1 -0.52 8.77 15.21
N ASP A 2 -0.30 10.05 15.57
CA ASP A 2 -1.40 11.03 15.70
C ASP A 2 -1.85 11.66 14.37
N GLU A 3 -0.98 11.75 13.36
CA GLU A 3 -1.35 12.34 12.04
C GLU A 3 -2.39 11.51 11.27
N VAL A 4 -2.32 10.17 11.36
CA VAL A 4 -3.28 9.27 10.69
C VAL A 4 -4.70 9.43 11.25
N LYS A 5 -4.80 9.82 12.52
CA LYS A 5 -6.07 10.01 13.21
C LYS A 5 -6.71 11.34 12.83
N ASP A 6 -5.92 12.41 12.77
CA ASP A 6 -6.37 13.72 12.26
C ASP A 6 -6.76 13.63 10.77
N MET A 7 -6.08 12.80 9.97
CA MET A 7 -6.44 12.53 8.56
C MET A 7 -7.78 11.80 8.40
N MET A 8 -8.09 10.86 9.31
CA MET A 8 -9.36 10.14 9.28
C MET A 8 -10.54 11.01 9.75
N ASP A 9 -10.31 11.88 10.73
CA ASP A 9 -11.37 12.72 11.32
C ASP A 9 -11.79 13.87 10.39
N ASP A 10 -10.90 14.42 9.55
CA ASP A 10 -11.24 15.45 8.55
C ASP A 10 -11.98 14.87 7.32
N TRP A 11 -11.77 13.59 7.01
CA TRP A 11 -12.36 12.89 5.85
C TRP A 11 -13.81 12.46 6.06
N ILE A 12 -14.19 12.15 7.31
CA ILE A 12 -15.54 11.67 7.66
C ILE A 12 -16.56 12.82 7.75
N GLY A 13 -16.11 14.07 7.93
CA GLY A 13 -16.98 15.22 8.21
C GLY A 13 -17.53 15.99 7.00
N THR A 14 -16.99 15.81 5.80
CA THR A 14 -17.36 16.58 4.59
C THR A 14 -18.11 15.70 3.59
N HIS A 15 -19.08 16.28 2.88
CA HIS A 15 -19.82 15.59 1.82
C HIS A 15 -18.84 15.12 0.75
N MET A 16 -18.43 13.86 0.81
CA MET A 16 -17.45 13.32 -0.12
C MET A 16 -18.05 13.23 -1.51
N ASP A 17 -17.53 14.03 -2.43
CA ASP A 17 -17.86 13.95 -3.85
C ASP A 17 -17.24 12.67 -4.44
N PRO A 18 -18.05 11.73 -4.99
CA PRO A 18 -17.53 10.53 -5.64
C PRO A 18 -16.48 10.81 -6.71
N HIS A 19 -16.60 11.92 -7.46
CA HIS A 19 -15.65 12.27 -8.51
C HIS A 19 -14.27 12.60 -7.90
N MET A 20 -14.24 13.29 -6.77
CA MET A 20 -12.98 13.60 -6.09
C MET A 20 -12.29 12.36 -5.53
N ILE A 21 -13.06 11.39 -5.02
CA ILE A 21 -12.53 10.10 -4.57
C ILE A 21 -11.92 9.38 -5.78
N ILE A 22 -12.63 9.31 -6.90
CA ILE A 22 -12.16 8.63 -8.12
C ILE A 22 -10.91 9.31 -8.69
N ASP A 23 -10.91 10.64 -8.77
CA ASP A 23 -9.75 11.42 -9.23
C ASP A 23 -8.51 11.18 -8.35
N HIS A 24 -8.71 11.07 -7.04
CA HIS A 24 -7.63 10.76 -6.11
C HIS A 24 -7.13 9.32 -6.27
N LEU A 25 -8.03 8.35 -6.42
CA LEU A 25 -7.69 6.94 -6.71
C LEU A 25 -6.82 6.89 -7.97
N ILE A 26 -7.25 7.49 -9.08
CA ILE A 26 -6.49 7.51 -10.35
C ILE A 26 -5.08 8.06 -10.16
N ARG A 27 -4.93 9.22 -9.49
CA ARG A 27 -3.59 9.78 -9.23
C ARG A 27 -2.75 8.94 -8.29
N SER A 28 -3.38 8.17 -7.41
CA SER A 28 -2.70 7.26 -6.49
C SER A 28 -2.23 6.00 -7.21
N GLU A 29 -3.08 5.37 -8.04
CA GLU A 29 -2.71 4.26 -8.92
C GLU A 29 -1.54 4.60 -9.85
N GLU A 30 -1.58 5.78 -10.48
CA GLU A 30 -0.51 6.21 -11.38
C GLU A 30 0.84 6.37 -10.65
N ARG A 31 0.81 6.60 -9.33
CA ARG A 31 2.00 6.62 -8.46
C ARG A 31 2.39 5.21 -7.99
N GLU A 32 1.41 4.35 -7.72
CA GLU A 32 1.58 2.91 -7.43
C GLU A 32 2.42 2.24 -8.53
N ILE A 33 2.01 2.42 -9.79
CA ILE A 33 2.69 1.86 -10.99
C ILE A 33 4.17 2.27 -11.03
N GLN A 34 4.49 3.52 -10.69
CA GLN A 34 5.87 4.00 -10.64
C GLN A 34 6.66 3.30 -9.54
N LEU A 35 6.08 3.14 -8.34
CA LEU A 35 6.71 2.43 -7.22
C LEU A 35 6.89 0.94 -7.52
N TYR A 36 5.90 0.29 -8.13
CA TYR A 36 6.00 -1.11 -8.55
C TYR A 36 7.11 -1.29 -9.58
N THR A 37 7.22 -0.38 -10.55
CA THR A 37 8.30 -0.40 -11.55
C THR A 37 9.68 -0.34 -10.87
N GLU A 38 9.84 0.54 -9.88
CA GLU A 38 11.09 0.61 -9.12
C GLU A 38 11.33 -0.65 -8.26
N LEU A 39 10.30 -1.16 -7.59
CA LEU A 39 10.35 -2.38 -6.79
C LEU A 39 10.73 -3.61 -7.63
N ALA A 40 10.17 -3.75 -8.82
CA ALA A 40 10.49 -4.80 -9.78
C ALA A 40 11.97 -4.73 -10.20
N ARG A 41 12.46 -3.53 -10.55
CA ARG A 41 13.87 -3.33 -10.91
C ARG A 41 14.85 -3.76 -9.81
N MET A 42 14.44 -3.60 -8.55
CA MET A 42 15.24 -3.91 -7.37
C MET A 42 14.89 -5.26 -6.74
N ALA A 43 14.00 -6.04 -7.36
CA ALA A 43 13.47 -7.27 -6.76
C ALA A 43 14.61 -8.28 -6.48
N PRO A 44 14.64 -8.91 -5.29
CA PRO A 44 15.71 -9.82 -4.90
C PRO A 44 15.70 -11.16 -5.64
N SER A 45 14.67 -11.45 -6.45
CA SER A 45 14.59 -12.68 -7.23
C SER A 45 13.78 -12.50 -8.51
N GLU A 46 14.10 -13.28 -9.54
CA GLU A 46 13.41 -13.30 -10.82
C GLU A 46 11.91 -13.63 -10.70
N PRO A 47 11.47 -14.64 -9.92
CA PRO A 47 10.04 -14.92 -9.76
C PRO A 47 9.28 -13.74 -9.17
N LEU A 48 9.83 -13.11 -8.13
CA LEU A 48 9.21 -11.94 -7.52
C LEU A 48 9.16 -10.76 -8.48
N ARG A 49 10.22 -10.52 -9.27
CA ARG A 49 10.21 -9.49 -10.30
C ARG A 49 9.05 -9.68 -11.27
N ARG A 50 8.88 -10.90 -11.80
CA ARG A 50 7.80 -11.21 -12.75
C ARG A 50 6.41 -11.07 -12.15
N THR A 51 6.24 -11.41 -10.87
CA THR A 51 4.97 -11.18 -10.18
C THR A 51 4.66 -9.68 -10.12
N ILE A 52 5.63 -8.86 -9.74
CA ILE A 52 5.42 -7.39 -9.68
C ILE A 52 5.19 -6.82 -11.08
N GLU A 53 5.91 -7.29 -12.11
CA GLU A 53 5.68 -6.89 -13.50
C GLU A 53 4.25 -7.23 -13.96
N ALA A 54 3.69 -8.38 -13.56
CA ALA A 54 2.31 -8.73 -13.87
C ALA A 54 1.29 -7.84 -13.14
N MET A 55 1.55 -7.48 -11.87
CA MET A 55 0.69 -6.55 -11.13
C MET A 55 0.68 -5.15 -11.77
N ILE A 56 1.82 -4.67 -12.29
CA ILE A 56 1.87 -3.40 -13.04
C ILE A 56 0.93 -3.41 -14.25
N ASP A 57 0.90 -4.52 -14.99
CA ASP A 57 0.01 -4.67 -16.13
C ASP A 57 -1.46 -4.66 -15.67
N GLU A 58 -1.78 -5.28 -14.53
CA GLU A 58 -3.13 -5.27 -13.92
C GLU A 58 -3.55 -3.86 -13.48
N GLN A 59 -2.71 -3.13 -12.73
CA GLN A 59 -3.00 -1.75 -12.28
C GLN A 59 -3.30 -0.79 -13.43
N GLN A 60 -2.68 -1.01 -14.60
CA GLN A 60 -2.93 -0.21 -15.79
C GLN A 60 -4.40 -0.34 -16.23
N HIS A 61 -4.98 -1.52 -16.10
CA HIS A 61 -6.41 -1.76 -16.37
C HIS A 61 -7.29 -1.14 -15.28
N ASP A 62 -6.85 -1.13 -14.02
CA ASP A 62 -7.61 -0.53 -12.91
C ASP A 62 -7.73 0.99 -13.05
N VAL A 63 -6.67 1.67 -13.51
CA VAL A 63 -6.73 3.09 -13.87
C VAL A 63 -7.78 3.35 -14.95
N GLU A 64 -7.87 2.49 -15.96
CA GLU A 64 -8.89 2.62 -17.01
C GLU A 64 -10.30 2.35 -16.47
N ALA A 65 -10.46 1.37 -15.59
CA ALA A 65 -11.72 1.07 -14.92
C ALA A 65 -12.19 2.22 -14.02
N LEU A 66 -11.29 2.86 -13.26
CA LEU A 66 -11.57 4.04 -12.46
C LEU A 66 -12.02 5.22 -13.32
N ARG A 67 -11.35 5.45 -14.47
CA ARG A 67 -11.76 6.49 -15.42
C ARG A 67 -13.14 6.22 -16.00
N ALA A 68 -13.48 4.95 -16.29
CA ALA A 68 -14.82 4.59 -16.73
C ALA A 68 -15.87 4.79 -15.62
N LEU A 69 -15.54 4.46 -14.36
CA LEU A 69 -16.41 4.70 -13.20
C LEU A 69 -16.70 6.19 -12.99
N HIS A 70 -15.73 7.07 -13.26
CA HIS A 70 -15.91 8.52 -13.17
C HIS A 70 -17.14 9.00 -13.97
N ASP A 71 -17.35 8.46 -15.18
CA ASP A 71 -18.46 8.82 -16.07
C ASP A 71 -19.82 8.24 -15.62
N MET A 72 -19.82 7.28 -14.68
CA MET A 72 -21.03 6.62 -14.19
C MET A 72 -21.68 7.35 -12.99
N PHE A 73 -20.96 8.29 -12.35
CA PHE A 73 -21.51 9.09 -11.26
C PHE A 73 -22.20 10.36 -11.78
N PRO A 74 -23.37 10.74 -11.21
CA PRO A 74 -24.03 11.98 -11.61
C PRO A 74 -23.22 13.18 -11.11
N THR A 75 -22.78 14.04 -12.02
CA THR A 75 -22.00 15.24 -11.69
C THR A 75 -22.79 16.16 -10.75
N ARG A 76 -22.35 16.30 -9.50
CA ARG A 76 -22.81 17.36 -8.60
C ARG A 76 -21.78 18.48 -8.63
N SER A 77 -22.20 19.65 -9.12
CA SER A 77 -21.33 20.83 -9.16
C SER A 77 -21.02 21.30 -7.74
N SER A 78 -19.88 20.92 -7.18
CA SER A 78 -19.24 21.64 -6.08
C SER A 78 -17.74 21.34 -6.07
N PRO A 79 -16.88 22.31 -6.43
CA PRO A 79 -15.45 22.11 -6.32
C PRO A 79 -15.06 22.27 -4.85
N ILE A 80 -14.74 21.16 -4.18
CA ILE A 80 -13.94 21.19 -2.97
C ILE A 80 -12.53 20.78 -3.41
N MET A 81 -11.54 21.66 -3.23
CA MET A 81 -10.16 21.31 -3.55
C MET A 81 -9.67 20.35 -2.46
N MET A 82 -9.48 19.08 -2.82
CA MET A 82 -8.63 18.21 -2.01
C MET A 82 -7.19 18.70 -2.18
N THR A 83 -6.58 19.10 -1.07
CA THR A 83 -5.17 19.49 -1.04
C THR A 83 -4.35 18.24 -1.34
N ASP A 84 -3.51 18.30 -2.39
CA ASP A 84 -2.54 17.25 -2.63
C ASP A 84 -1.69 17.08 -1.37
N MET A 85 -1.80 15.91 -0.75
CA MET A 85 -0.86 15.53 0.30
C MET A 85 0.45 15.19 -0.38
N ASP A 86 1.33 16.19 -0.39
CA ASP A 86 2.75 16.03 -0.71
C ASP A 86 3.31 14.84 0.08
N SER A 87 3.75 13.83 -0.67
CA SER A 87 4.48 12.69 -0.11
C SER A 87 5.79 13.20 0.48
N PRO A 88 6.16 12.82 1.72
CA PRO A 88 7.38 13.31 2.36
C PRO A 88 8.60 12.95 1.50
N GLY A 89 9.44 13.97 1.30
CA GLY A 89 10.59 13.97 0.40
C GLY A 89 11.39 12.67 0.37
N TYR A 90 11.71 12.23 -0.85
CA TYR A 90 12.45 11.01 -1.15
C TYR A 90 13.90 11.09 -0.65
N GLY A 91 14.11 10.84 0.64
CA GLY A 91 15.39 10.34 1.14
C GLY A 91 15.69 8.95 0.57
N GLN A 92 16.89 8.40 0.82
CA GLN A 92 17.23 7.03 0.43
C GLN A 92 16.30 6.01 1.12
N ARG A 93 15.18 5.64 0.48
CA ARG A 93 14.28 4.60 0.95
C ARG A 93 14.88 3.23 0.65
N THR A 94 14.84 2.32 1.61
CA THR A 94 15.20 0.92 1.36
C THR A 94 14.10 0.24 0.56
N TRP A 95 14.42 -0.88 -0.10
CA TRP A 95 13.41 -1.68 -0.81
C TRP A 95 12.25 -2.09 0.11
N LEU A 96 12.53 -2.43 1.37
CA LEU A 96 11.50 -2.77 2.35
C LEU A 96 10.63 -1.57 2.74
N ASP A 97 11.17 -0.35 2.79
CA ASP A 97 10.38 0.86 3.06
C ASP A 97 9.43 1.17 1.90
N MET A 98 9.86 0.89 0.68
CA MET A 98 9.00 0.99 -0.51
C MET A 98 7.89 -0.05 -0.48
N VAL A 99 8.20 -1.32 -0.16
CA VAL A 99 7.19 -2.38 0.03
C VAL A 99 6.16 -1.99 1.11
N ARG A 100 6.61 -1.40 2.21
CA ARG A 100 5.70 -0.89 3.24
C ARG A 100 4.85 0.27 2.74
N THR A 101 5.40 1.13 1.89
CA THR A 101 4.68 2.27 1.32
C THR A 101 3.54 1.76 0.44
N VAL A 102 3.83 0.91 -0.54
CA VAL A 102 2.81 0.35 -1.45
C VAL A 102 1.73 -0.41 -0.68
N ARG A 103 2.11 -1.26 0.28
CA ARG A 103 1.13 -1.94 1.15
C ARG A 103 0.15 -0.96 1.83
N HIS A 104 0.62 0.22 2.26
CA HIS A 104 -0.27 1.21 2.87
C HIS A 104 -1.14 1.92 1.84
N MET A 105 -0.65 2.12 0.62
CA MET A 105 -1.44 2.66 -0.50
C MET A 105 -2.60 1.71 -0.79
N GLU A 106 -2.32 0.45 -1.12
CA GLU A 106 -3.32 -0.61 -1.34
C GLU A 106 -4.43 -0.64 -0.25
N MET A 107 -4.03 -0.66 1.04
CA MET A 107 -5.01 -0.64 2.14
C MET A 107 -5.87 0.63 2.18
N HIS A 108 -5.29 1.77 1.79
CA HIS A 108 -6.01 3.04 1.70
C HIS A 108 -6.96 3.06 0.51
N HIS A 109 -6.52 2.54 -0.64
CA HIS A 109 -7.35 2.39 -1.85
C HIS A 109 -8.56 1.49 -1.60
N VAL A 110 -8.38 0.33 -0.94
CA VAL A 110 -9.50 -0.50 -0.46
C VAL A 110 -10.50 0.33 0.36
N SER A 111 -10.01 1.12 1.32
CA SER A 111 -10.90 1.96 2.15
C SER A 111 -11.66 3.00 1.33
N MET A 112 -11.01 3.62 0.34
CA MET A 112 -11.62 4.61 -0.54
C MET A 112 -12.67 3.98 -1.46
N LEU A 113 -12.38 2.82 -2.05
CA LEU A 113 -13.32 2.07 -2.88
C LEU A 113 -14.53 1.61 -2.07
N MET A 114 -14.35 1.12 -0.85
CA MET A 114 -15.47 0.76 0.02
C MET A 114 -16.36 1.96 0.35
N ASN A 115 -15.78 3.15 0.54
CA ASN A 115 -16.55 4.38 0.71
C ASN A 115 -17.27 4.80 -0.57
N LEU A 116 -16.62 4.69 -1.73
CA LEU A 116 -17.23 4.96 -3.03
C LEU A 116 -18.42 4.04 -3.30
N ALA A 117 -18.30 2.75 -2.97
CA ALA A 117 -19.38 1.76 -3.09
C ALA A 117 -20.58 2.15 -2.21
N ALA A 118 -20.33 2.64 -0.98
CA ALA A 118 -21.40 3.11 -0.09
C ALA A 118 -22.11 4.38 -0.60
N LEU A 119 -21.46 5.19 -1.43
CA LEU A 119 -22.03 6.40 -2.02
C LEU A 119 -22.84 6.14 -3.29
N SER A 120 -22.57 5.04 -4.00
CA SER A 120 -23.35 4.67 -5.18
C SER A 120 -24.72 4.10 -4.79
N SER A 121 -25.77 4.52 -5.50
CA SER A 121 -27.10 3.92 -5.39
C SER A 121 -27.39 2.88 -6.48
N ASP A 122 -26.49 2.72 -7.45
CA ASP A 122 -26.63 1.77 -8.55
C ASP A 122 -25.93 0.45 -8.20
N PRO A 123 -26.66 -0.68 -8.06
CA PRO A 123 -26.08 -1.98 -7.72
C PRO A 123 -25.03 -2.48 -8.72
N HIS A 124 -25.12 -2.08 -9.98
CA HIS A 124 -24.13 -2.46 -10.98
C HIS A 124 -22.80 -1.73 -10.75
N VAL A 125 -22.85 -0.42 -10.51
CA VAL A 125 -21.69 0.40 -10.15
C VAL A 125 -21.09 -0.08 -8.83
N GLN A 126 -21.92 -0.35 -7.82
CA GLN A 126 -21.47 -0.92 -6.54
C GLN A 126 -20.71 -2.22 -6.74
N ARG A 127 -21.21 -3.14 -7.58
CA ARG A 127 -20.54 -4.40 -7.86
C ARG A 127 -19.16 -4.20 -8.49
N ILE A 128 -19.02 -3.27 -9.44
CA ILE A 128 -17.73 -2.97 -10.07
C ILE A 128 -16.74 -2.47 -9.02
N ILE A 129 -17.15 -1.50 -8.20
CA ILE A 129 -16.29 -0.93 -7.16
C ILE A 129 -15.88 -1.99 -6.12
N LEU A 130 -16.80 -2.87 -5.72
CA LEU A 130 -16.50 -3.95 -4.78
C LEU A 130 -15.55 -5.00 -5.37
N GLN A 131 -15.58 -5.22 -6.68
CA GLN A 131 -14.63 -6.10 -7.34
C GLN A 131 -13.23 -5.48 -7.32
N MET A 132 -13.10 -4.19 -7.66
CA MET A 132 -11.82 -3.48 -7.58
C MET A 132 -11.28 -3.47 -6.15
N ALA A 133 -12.15 -3.28 -5.15
CA ALA A 133 -11.72 -3.33 -3.75
C ALA A 133 -11.21 -4.71 -3.32
N ASP A 134 -11.70 -5.80 -3.93
CA ASP A 134 -11.18 -7.15 -3.68
C ASP A 134 -9.81 -7.35 -4.34
N GLU A 135 -9.62 -6.81 -5.56
CA GLU A 135 -8.35 -6.83 -6.30
C GLU A 135 -7.25 -6.12 -5.47
N GLU A 136 -7.46 -4.87 -5.06
CA GLU A 136 -6.55 -4.08 -4.19
C GLU A 136 -6.27 -4.78 -2.84
N LEU A 137 -7.26 -5.48 -2.28
CA LEU A 137 -7.06 -6.25 -1.06
C LEU A 137 -6.11 -7.43 -1.28
N GLN A 138 -6.17 -8.08 -2.43
CA GLN A 138 -5.25 -9.17 -2.78
C GLN A 138 -3.83 -8.64 -2.93
N GLU A 139 -3.65 -7.46 -3.52
CA GLU A 139 -2.35 -6.78 -3.63
C GLU A 139 -1.80 -6.36 -2.26
N ALA A 140 -2.64 -5.79 -1.39
CA ALA A 140 -2.29 -5.50 0.00
C ALA A 140 -1.82 -6.76 0.74
N VAL A 141 -2.51 -7.90 0.55
CA VAL A 141 -2.16 -9.20 1.14
C VAL A 141 -0.81 -9.69 0.60
N PHE A 142 -0.57 -9.56 -0.70
CA PHE A 142 0.71 -9.90 -1.31
C PHE A 142 1.86 -9.10 -0.68
N TRP A 143 1.77 -7.77 -0.63
CA TRP A 143 2.82 -6.96 -0.03
C TRP A 143 2.99 -7.20 1.46
N ASN A 144 1.89 -7.43 2.19
CA ASN A 144 1.96 -7.79 3.59
C ASN A 144 2.72 -9.11 3.81
N THR A 145 2.53 -10.09 2.92
CA THR A 145 3.27 -11.36 2.94
C THR A 145 4.77 -11.13 2.77
N ILE A 146 5.17 -10.24 1.87
CA ILE A 146 6.57 -9.85 1.68
C ILE A 146 7.15 -9.18 2.93
N VAL A 147 6.40 -8.24 3.54
CA VAL A 147 6.82 -7.58 4.80
C VAL A 147 7.04 -8.61 5.91
N LEU A 148 6.14 -9.58 6.07
CA LEU A 148 6.26 -10.62 7.09
C LEU A 148 7.45 -11.53 6.83
N ALA A 149 7.66 -11.97 5.58
CA ALA A 149 8.78 -12.81 5.21
C ALA A 149 10.13 -12.15 5.53
N LEU A 150 10.28 -10.86 5.22
CA LEU A 150 11.50 -10.10 5.52
C LEU A 150 11.64 -9.74 7.00
N GLY A 151 10.53 -9.51 7.69
CA GLY A 151 10.51 -9.32 9.14
C GLY A 151 11.02 -10.55 9.90
N TRP A 152 10.64 -11.76 9.46
CA TRP A 152 11.14 -13.00 10.07
C TRP A 152 12.61 -13.27 9.80
N MET A 153 13.15 -12.87 8.64
CA MET A 153 14.58 -12.98 8.34
C MET A 153 15.46 -12.11 9.24
N HIS A 154 14.91 -11.03 9.83
CA HIS A 154 15.62 -10.20 10.81
C HIS A 154 15.45 -10.67 12.26
N LEU A 155 14.58 -11.64 12.53
CA LEU A 155 14.29 -12.16 13.88
C LEU A 155 14.94 -13.52 14.16
N THR A 156 15.68 -14.10 13.21
CA THR A 156 16.54 -15.25 13.50
C THR A 156 17.88 -14.75 14.03
N PRO A 157 18.17 -14.85 15.34
CA PRO A 157 19.54 -14.66 15.79
C PRO A 157 20.39 -15.72 15.10
N VAL A 158 21.45 -15.28 14.41
CA VAL A 158 22.51 -16.18 13.94
C VAL A 158 22.92 -17.02 15.16
N PRO A 159 22.74 -18.35 15.16
CA PRO A 159 23.21 -19.16 16.27
C PRO A 159 24.71 -18.88 16.39
N PRO A 160 25.24 -18.60 17.59
CA PRO A 160 26.67 -18.44 17.75
C PRO A 160 27.32 -19.69 17.15
N GLY A 161 28.18 -19.46 16.15
CA GLY A 161 28.85 -20.54 15.44
C GLY A 161 29.56 -21.47 16.43
N PRO A 162 29.86 -22.71 16.03
CA PRO A 162 30.49 -23.71 16.89
C PRO A 162 31.90 -23.22 17.30
N GLY A 163 31.97 -22.48 18.40
CA GLY A 163 33.17 -21.79 18.83
C GLY A 163 32.99 -20.81 20.00
N TRP A 164 31.76 -20.40 20.34
CA TRP A 164 31.53 -19.57 21.52
C TRP A 164 31.32 -20.43 22.79
N MET A 165 32.41 -20.74 23.49
CA MET A 165 32.36 -21.20 24.88
C MET A 165 32.43 -19.96 25.79
N PRO A 166 31.38 -19.62 26.56
CA PRO A 166 31.51 -18.63 27.61
C PRO A 166 32.52 -19.13 28.63
N GLY A 167 33.54 -18.31 28.91
CA GLY A 167 34.60 -18.63 29.85
C GLY A 167 34.06 -19.14 31.17
N ARG A 168 34.51 -20.33 31.58
CA ARG A 168 34.53 -20.70 32.99
C ARG A 168 35.34 -19.64 33.71
N PHE A 169 34.71 -18.91 34.61
CA PHE A 169 35.41 -18.21 35.66
C PHE A 169 36.25 -19.25 36.42
N SER A 170 37.57 -19.10 36.34
CA SER A 170 38.51 -19.81 37.22
C SER A 170 38.47 -19.13 38.58
N GLU A 171 37.93 -19.81 39.59
CA GLU A 171 38.02 -19.41 41.00
C GLU A 171 39.41 -19.73 41.59
N GLU A 172 40.50 -19.22 41.00
CA GLU A 172 41.85 -19.44 41.55
C GLU A 172 42.68 -18.18 41.87
N ASP A 173 42.10 -16.98 41.83
CA ASP A 173 42.80 -15.76 42.28
C ASP A 173 42.14 -15.12 43.51
N LYS A 174 42.02 -15.91 44.59
CA LYS A 174 41.92 -15.38 45.96
C LYS A 174 43.06 -15.93 46.80
N LYS A 175 44.19 -15.23 46.77
CA LYS A 175 45.22 -15.25 47.79
C LYS A 175 45.37 -13.85 48.38
#